data_AF-A0A1F7P9Q9-F1
#
_entry.id   AF-A0A1F7P9Q9-F1
#
_cell.length_a   1.000
_cell.length_b   1.000
_cell.length_c   1.000
_cell.angle_alpha   90.00
_cell.angle_beta   90.00
_cell.angle_gamma   90.00
#
_symmetry.space_group_name_H-M   'P 1'
#
loop_
_entity.id
_entity.type
_entity.pdbx_description
1 polymer ?
#
loop_
_entity_poly.entity_id
_entity_poly.type
_entity_poly.pdbx_seq_one_letter_code
_entity_poly.pdbx_strand_id
1 'polypeptide(L)'
;MVFFYLMLILVPPFLARPPEDATPFTSFVRFSQFVFWYLWWPFVVLSMILFGRAWCGFLCPEGALAAWASRFAGNRPIPRWMRWGGIPLAAFVGITIYGQLTGVYEYAAPQLLILGGSTVLAMTVALIYTRRGWVWCRYLCPVSLLFGVFSRLGALHFRVDHSRLECWRPSPGETGRKDPCPVFIYLPKMATNRYCLMCFRCAGWRDSIHLGLRRPGEELLHINTAEPLFWEIIFLFGAIGLPLGVFHWTVDPLFQRLKQGLGSLALASGLGGLMGSSAPWWLLSNHPDAGEVFNLLDGVSIGTFLLGATLLAIGLFSVLTWVSARLLEPTGAAPAGRQEIFTRIGYLYTPLSLASLFLGLSQLTFGYLKSVGFPGLATDVIRGLLLTAGALWSLHLARRILRLQTADGRRVTFALLPHVAGVMLIVAAWVPVFYLW
;
A
#
# COMPACT_ATOMS: atom_id res chain seq x y z
N MET A 1 12.73 -5.70 18.66
CA MET A 1 11.66 -5.45 17.68
C MET A 1 10.44 -6.34 17.90
N VAL A 2 10.52 -7.67 17.70
CA VAL A 2 9.33 -8.55 17.88
C VAL A 2 8.73 -8.45 19.28
N PHE A 3 9.54 -8.51 20.34
CA PHE A 3 9.06 -8.35 21.72
C PHE A 3 8.34 -7.00 21.93
N PHE A 4 8.93 -5.92 21.44
CA PHE A 4 8.33 -4.58 21.49
C PHE A 4 6.99 -4.52 20.76
N TYR A 5 6.90 -5.10 19.56
CA TYR A 5 5.65 -5.21 18.80
C TYR A 5 4.57 -6.01 19.55
N LEU A 6 4.93 -7.18 20.10
CA LEU A 6 4.00 -8.00 20.87
C LEU A 6 3.53 -7.28 22.13
N MET A 7 4.41 -6.55 22.82
CA MET A 7 4.05 -5.73 23.97
C MET A 7 3.04 -4.63 23.59
N LEU A 8 3.28 -3.91 22.50
CA LEU A 8 2.38 -2.84 22.04
C LEU A 8 1.01 -3.35 21.60
N ILE A 9 0.87 -4.61 21.21
CA ILE A 9 -0.41 -5.15 20.74
C ILE A 9 -1.15 -5.93 21.83
N LEU A 10 -0.43 -6.74 22.61
CA LEU A 10 -1.05 -7.63 23.60
C LEU A 10 -1.41 -6.89 24.88
N VAL A 11 -0.63 -5.91 25.32
CA VAL A 11 -0.84 -5.27 26.63
C VAL A 11 -2.02 -4.28 26.64
N PRO A 12 -2.19 -3.37 25.65
CA PRO A 12 -3.23 -2.34 25.73
C PRO A 12 -4.67 -2.85 25.91
N PRO A 13 -5.09 -3.96 25.28
CA PRO A 13 -6.44 -4.50 25.49
C PRO A 13 -6.74 -4.96 26.92
N PHE A 14 -5.73 -5.24 27.74
CA PHE A 14 -5.91 -5.63 29.16
C PHE A 14 -5.87 -4.44 30.13
N LEU A 15 -5.57 -3.23 29.63
CA LEU A 15 -5.54 -2.03 30.45
C LEU A 15 -6.91 -1.35 30.44
N ALA A 16 -7.22 -0.66 31.55
CA ALA A 16 -8.39 0.20 31.61
C ALA A 16 -8.32 1.29 30.53
N ARG A 17 -9.50 1.76 30.11
CA ARG A 17 -9.61 2.81 29.11
C ARG A 17 -8.87 4.07 29.58
N PRO A 18 -8.05 4.71 28.73
CA PRO A 18 -7.41 5.96 29.07
C PRO A 18 -8.48 7.03 29.35
N PRO A 19 -8.31 7.87 30.40
CA PRO A 19 -9.15 9.05 30.59
C PRO A 19 -8.97 10.04 29.42
N GLU A 20 -9.93 10.96 29.24
CA GLU A 20 -9.98 11.84 28.07
C GLU A 20 -8.79 12.80 27.96
N ASP A 21 -8.17 13.16 29.09
CA ASP A 21 -6.99 14.00 29.19
C ASP A 21 -5.66 13.23 29.02
N ALA A 22 -5.72 11.91 28.86
CA ALA A 22 -4.53 11.07 28.75
C ALA A 22 -3.78 11.35 27.45
N THR A 23 -2.52 11.73 27.61
CA THR A 23 -1.54 11.90 26.54
C THR A 23 -0.84 10.57 26.20
N PRO A 24 -0.16 10.47 25.03
CA PRO A 24 0.66 9.32 24.68
C PRO A 24 1.77 9.00 25.68
N PHE A 25 2.13 9.94 26.56
CA PHE A 25 3.19 9.75 27.57
C PHE A 25 2.65 9.34 28.95
N THR A 26 1.34 9.46 29.17
CA THR A 26 0.70 9.15 30.46
C THR A 26 -0.07 7.84 30.43
N SER A 27 -0.56 7.42 29.27
CA SER A 27 -1.23 6.13 29.08
C SER A 27 -0.52 5.26 28.06
N PHE A 28 -0.27 4.00 28.43
CA PHE A 28 0.32 3.00 27.54
C PHE A 28 -0.61 2.66 26.34
N VAL A 29 -1.92 2.78 26.50
CA VAL A 29 -2.90 2.56 25.41
C VAL A 29 -2.72 3.62 24.33
N ARG A 30 -2.69 4.91 24.73
CA ARG A 30 -2.45 6.03 23.82
C ARG A 30 -1.04 5.99 23.23
N PHE A 31 -0.05 5.55 24.01
CA PHE A 31 1.32 5.33 23.52
C PHE A 31 1.35 4.33 22.37
N SER A 32 0.69 3.17 22.52
CA SER A 32 0.60 2.17 21.46
C SER A 32 -0.05 2.73 20.19
N GLN A 33 -1.20 3.39 20.33
CA GLN A 33 -1.91 4.01 19.22
C GLN A 33 -1.02 5.03 18.50
N PHE A 34 -0.32 5.87 19.28
CA PHE A 34 0.63 6.84 18.78
C PHE A 34 1.75 6.19 17.96
N VAL A 35 2.39 5.16 18.52
CA VAL A 35 3.49 4.46 17.83
C VAL A 35 3.01 3.84 16.52
N PHE A 36 1.89 3.13 16.48
CA PHE A 36 1.43 2.47 15.25
C PHE A 36 0.90 3.45 14.21
N TRP A 37 -0.03 4.32 14.57
CA TRP A 37 -0.81 5.07 13.58
C TRP A 37 -0.22 6.44 13.24
N TYR A 38 0.51 7.04 14.17
CA TYR A 38 1.08 8.38 13.99
C TYR A 38 2.53 8.30 13.53
N LEU A 39 3.33 7.38 14.10
CA LEU A 39 4.74 7.28 13.75
C LEU A 39 5.04 6.17 12.74
N TRP A 40 4.63 4.94 13.02
CA TRP A 40 5.09 3.75 12.31
C TRP A 40 4.66 3.75 10.84
N TRP A 41 3.37 3.89 10.53
CA TRP A 41 2.90 3.81 9.13
C TRP A 41 3.46 4.92 8.21
N PRO A 42 3.44 6.22 8.59
CA PRO A 42 4.07 7.27 7.78
C PRO A 42 5.58 7.05 7.61
N PHE A 43 6.26 6.64 8.69
CA PHE A 43 7.70 6.36 8.66
C PHE A 43 8.04 5.19 7.73
N VAL A 44 7.25 4.11 7.77
CA VAL A 44 7.42 2.96 6.87
C VAL A 44 7.34 3.39 5.42
N VAL A 45 6.30 4.16 5.05
CA VAL A 45 6.12 4.63 3.67
C VAL A 45 7.29 5.52 3.23
N LEU A 46 7.72 6.45 4.08
CA LEU A 46 8.87 7.31 3.79
C LEU A 46 10.18 6.50 3.63
N SER A 47 10.38 5.50 4.48
CA SER A 47 11.57 4.65 4.43
C SER A 47 11.69 3.88 3.10
N MET A 48 10.57 3.60 2.42
CA MET A 48 10.59 2.89 1.13
C MET A 48 11.29 3.70 0.02
N ILE A 49 11.23 5.03 0.07
CA ILE A 49 11.88 5.90 -0.93
C ILE A 49 13.41 5.86 -0.78
N LEU A 50 13.90 5.71 0.45
CA LEU A 50 15.33 5.72 0.75
C LEU A 50 15.91 4.30 0.68
N PHE A 51 15.30 3.36 1.40
CA PHE A 51 15.84 2.03 1.66
C PHE A 51 15.08 0.92 0.93
N GLY A 52 14.19 1.25 -0.01
CA GLY A 52 13.35 0.25 -0.68
C GLY A 52 12.59 -0.60 0.34
N ARG A 53 12.50 -1.92 0.12
CA ARG A 53 11.77 -2.81 1.03
C ARG A 53 12.57 -3.26 2.27
N ALA A 54 13.67 -2.60 2.63
CA ALA A 54 14.49 -2.99 3.78
C ALA A 54 13.68 -3.13 5.08
N TRP A 55 12.63 -2.31 5.26
CA TRP A 55 11.71 -2.47 6.38
C TRP A 55 11.11 -3.87 6.46
N CYS A 56 10.66 -4.42 5.33
CA CYS A 56 10.09 -5.78 5.25
C CYS A 56 11.11 -6.85 5.61
N GLY A 57 12.39 -6.64 5.28
CA GLY A 57 13.48 -7.58 5.53
C GLY A 57 13.99 -7.59 6.97
N PHE A 58 14.09 -6.42 7.60
CA PHE A 58 14.77 -6.25 8.90
C PHE A 58 13.86 -5.90 10.07
N LEU A 59 12.83 -5.07 9.82
CA LEU A 59 12.08 -4.41 10.89
C LEU A 59 10.65 -4.95 11.02
N CYS A 60 10.10 -5.57 9.98
CA CYS A 60 8.76 -6.12 9.96
C CYS A 60 8.62 -7.29 10.96
N PRO A 61 7.84 -7.13 12.05
CA PRO A 61 7.69 -8.16 13.07
C PRO A 61 6.91 -9.38 12.55
N GLU A 62 5.87 -9.15 11.74
CA GLU A 62 5.12 -10.21 11.05
C GLU A 62 6.04 -11.06 10.16
N GLY A 63 6.92 -10.41 9.39
CA GLY A 63 7.90 -11.09 8.53
C GLY A 63 8.88 -11.93 9.35
N ALA A 64 9.36 -11.41 10.47
CA ALA A 64 10.26 -12.14 11.37
C ALA A 64 9.59 -13.36 12.01
N LEU A 65 8.34 -13.22 12.49
CA LEU A 65 7.56 -14.30 13.08
C LEU A 65 7.19 -15.38 12.04
N ALA A 66 6.77 -14.97 10.85
CA ALA A 66 6.53 -15.89 9.74
C ALA A 66 7.83 -16.62 9.31
N ALA A 67 8.97 -15.91 9.27
CA ALA A 67 10.26 -16.52 8.96
C ALA A 67 10.70 -17.54 10.01
N TRP A 68 10.46 -17.25 11.30
CA TRP A 68 10.69 -18.20 12.39
C TRP A 68 9.79 -19.43 12.26
N ALA A 69 8.49 -19.22 12.06
CA ALA A 69 7.50 -20.28 11.87
C ALA A 69 7.82 -21.17 10.66
N SER A 70 8.30 -20.59 9.55
CA SER A 70 8.67 -21.32 8.32
C SER A 70 9.75 -22.38 8.52
N ARG A 71 10.50 -22.38 9.63
CA ARG A 71 11.52 -23.41 9.93
C ARG A 71 10.87 -24.77 10.22
N PHE A 72 9.67 -24.73 10.77
CA PHE A 72 8.86 -25.90 11.16
C PHE A 72 7.86 -26.30 10.07
N ALA A 73 7.95 -25.71 8.87
CA ALA A 73 6.92 -25.87 7.87
C ALA A 73 6.86 -27.27 7.24
N GLY A 74 5.64 -27.69 6.86
CA GLY A 74 5.32 -28.99 6.27
C GLY A 74 5.67 -29.19 4.78
N ASN A 75 6.20 -28.18 4.09
CA ASN A 75 6.58 -28.24 2.66
C ASN A 75 5.43 -28.54 1.68
N ARG A 76 4.22 -28.01 1.91
CA ARG A 76 3.11 -28.12 0.95
C ARG A 76 3.27 -27.16 -0.24
N PRO A 77 2.87 -27.57 -1.45
CA PRO A 77 2.91 -26.71 -2.62
C PRO A 77 1.97 -25.51 -2.47
N ILE A 78 2.40 -24.34 -2.95
CA ILE A 78 1.60 -23.12 -2.91
C ILE A 78 0.44 -23.24 -3.90
N PRO A 79 -0.83 -23.10 -3.46
CA PRO A 79 -2.00 -23.20 -4.32
C PRO A 79 -1.99 -22.16 -5.45
N ARG A 80 -2.63 -22.48 -6.57
CA ARG A 80 -2.70 -21.56 -7.73
C ARG A 80 -3.46 -20.28 -7.41
N TRP A 81 -4.55 -20.37 -6.64
CA TRP A 81 -5.34 -19.19 -6.25
C TRP A 81 -4.49 -18.15 -5.51
N MET A 82 -3.59 -18.59 -4.62
CA MET A 82 -2.70 -17.71 -3.84
C MET A 82 -1.70 -16.93 -4.72
N ARG A 83 -1.43 -17.40 -5.94
CA ARG A 83 -0.51 -16.72 -6.87
C ARG A 83 -1.20 -15.65 -7.71
N TRP A 84 -2.52 -15.44 -7.53
CA TRP A 84 -3.25 -14.41 -8.24
C TRP A 84 -2.79 -13.01 -7.81
N GLY A 85 -2.33 -12.20 -8.78
CA GLY A 85 -1.74 -10.89 -8.52
C GLY A 85 -2.69 -9.86 -7.89
N GLY A 86 -4.00 -10.11 -7.92
CA GLY A 86 -5.03 -9.25 -7.31
C GLY A 86 -5.24 -9.47 -5.81
N ILE A 87 -4.71 -10.56 -5.21
CA ILE A 87 -4.92 -10.84 -3.77
C ILE A 87 -4.46 -9.70 -2.88
N PRO A 88 -3.22 -9.16 -3.01
CA PRO A 88 -2.77 -8.09 -2.13
C PRO A 88 -3.63 -6.82 -2.25
N LEU A 89 -4.14 -6.51 -3.44
CA LEU A 89 -5.05 -5.39 -3.65
C LEU A 89 -6.37 -5.63 -2.90
N ALA A 90 -7.00 -6.79 -3.10
CA ALA A 90 -8.23 -7.14 -2.41
C ALA A 90 -8.05 -7.16 -0.88
N ALA A 91 -6.92 -7.69 -0.41
CA ALA A 91 -6.57 -7.71 0.99
C ALA A 91 -6.33 -6.30 1.54
N PHE A 92 -5.68 -5.41 0.79
CA PHE A 92 -5.45 -4.02 1.19
C PHE A 92 -6.76 -3.22 1.28
N VAL A 93 -7.64 -3.36 0.29
CA VAL A 93 -8.96 -2.71 0.31
C VAL A 93 -9.81 -3.27 1.45
N GLY A 94 -9.85 -4.60 1.59
CA GLY A 94 -10.61 -5.29 2.63
C GLY A 94 -10.16 -4.93 4.04
N ILE A 95 -8.85 -4.95 4.31
CA ILE A 95 -8.32 -4.60 5.64
C ILE A 95 -8.53 -3.13 5.97
N THR A 96 -8.47 -2.24 4.96
CA THR A 96 -8.73 -0.81 5.17
C THR A 96 -10.19 -0.57 5.51
N ILE A 97 -11.14 -1.15 4.76
CA ILE A 97 -12.56 -1.06 5.08
C ILE A 97 -12.82 -1.64 6.46
N TYR A 98 -12.31 -2.84 6.75
CA TYR A 98 -12.47 -3.48 8.04
C TYR A 98 -11.89 -2.65 9.20
N GLY A 99 -10.75 -1.99 8.99
CA GLY A 99 -10.17 -1.06 9.96
C GLY A 99 -11.05 0.16 10.24
N GLN A 100 -11.72 0.71 9.22
CA GLN A 100 -12.69 1.80 9.41
C GLN A 100 -13.95 1.33 10.12
N LEU A 101 -14.43 0.12 9.81
CA LEU A 101 -15.64 -0.43 10.43
C LEU A 101 -15.47 -0.73 11.92
N THR A 102 -14.26 -1.11 12.34
CA THR A 102 -13.97 -1.54 13.71
C THR A 102 -13.35 -0.44 14.59
N GLY A 103 -13.03 0.74 14.05
CA GLY A 103 -12.41 1.82 14.83
C GLY A 103 -10.97 1.50 15.25
N VAL A 104 -10.14 1.02 14.31
CA VAL A 104 -8.79 0.52 14.62
C VAL A 104 -7.82 1.59 15.14
N TYR A 105 -8.11 2.87 14.89
CA TYR A 105 -7.26 3.98 15.33
C TYR A 105 -7.59 4.40 16.78
N GLU A 106 -8.84 4.19 17.19
CA GLU A 106 -9.43 4.66 18.43
C GLU A 106 -9.38 3.60 19.55
N TYR A 107 -9.43 2.31 19.18
CA TYR A 107 -9.56 1.21 20.14
C TYR A 107 -8.42 0.18 20.06
N ALA A 108 -7.97 -0.29 21.23
CA ALA A 108 -6.89 -1.27 21.35
C ALA A 108 -7.29 -2.69 20.91
N ALA A 109 -8.53 -3.10 21.17
CA ALA A 109 -8.98 -4.46 20.84
C ALA A 109 -9.05 -4.72 19.32
N PRO A 110 -9.59 -3.80 18.48
CA PRO A 110 -9.48 -3.89 17.03
C PRO A 110 -8.04 -3.87 16.51
N GLN A 111 -7.15 -3.09 17.15
CA GLN A 111 -5.71 -3.10 16.81
C GLN A 111 -5.10 -4.50 17.00
N LEU A 112 -5.40 -5.17 18.12
CA LEU A 112 -5.00 -6.56 18.36
C LEU A 112 -5.61 -7.52 17.34
N LEU A 113 -6.90 -7.34 17.02
CA LEU A 113 -7.60 -8.20 16.08
C LEU A 113 -6.97 -8.14 14.68
N ILE A 114 -6.68 -6.94 14.18
CA ILE A 114 -6.14 -6.74 12.83
C ILE A 114 -4.66 -7.11 12.76
N LEU A 115 -3.82 -6.53 13.62
CA LEU A 115 -2.36 -6.74 13.57
C LEU A 115 -1.96 -8.09 14.16
N GLY A 116 -2.57 -8.49 15.28
CA GLY A 116 -2.37 -9.81 15.87
C GLY A 116 -2.96 -10.93 15.01
N GLY A 117 -4.19 -10.74 14.48
CA GLY A 117 -4.82 -11.71 13.60
C GLY A 117 -4.03 -11.93 12.30
N SER A 118 -3.56 -10.86 11.66
CA SER A 118 -2.69 -10.98 10.48
C SER A 118 -1.34 -11.64 10.81
N THR A 119 -0.77 -11.40 11.99
CA THR A 119 0.45 -12.10 12.46
C THR A 119 0.22 -13.60 12.62
N VAL A 120 -0.87 -14.01 13.28
CA VAL A 120 -1.22 -15.43 13.45
C VAL A 120 -1.46 -16.09 12.10
N LEU A 121 -2.15 -15.40 11.18
CA LEU A 121 -2.37 -15.90 9.82
C LEU A 121 -1.05 -16.03 9.05
N ALA A 122 -0.15 -15.04 9.16
CA ALA A 122 1.17 -15.08 8.55
C ALA A 122 2.00 -16.28 9.02
N MET A 123 2.01 -16.54 10.34
CA MET A 123 2.66 -17.71 10.94
C MET A 123 2.03 -19.02 10.46
N THR A 124 0.70 -19.10 10.44
CA THR A 124 -0.04 -20.28 9.99
C THR A 124 0.26 -20.63 8.53
N VAL A 125 0.21 -19.63 7.64
CA VAL A 125 0.59 -19.79 6.23
C VAL A 125 2.05 -20.25 6.11
N ALA A 126 2.96 -19.65 6.89
CA ALA A 126 4.36 -20.04 6.88
C ALA A 126 4.60 -21.48 7.36
N LEU A 127 3.82 -21.98 8.32
CA LEU A 127 3.89 -23.37 8.81
C LEU A 127 3.35 -24.39 7.79
N ILE A 128 2.36 -24.03 6.99
CA ILE A 128 1.71 -24.97 6.08
C ILE A 128 2.53 -25.18 4.81
N TYR A 129 2.99 -24.09 4.17
CA TYR A 129 3.50 -24.13 2.81
C TYR A 129 5.00 -24.42 2.73
N THR A 130 5.88 -23.43 2.70
CA THR A 130 7.27 -23.66 2.29
C THR A 130 8.26 -23.53 3.44
N ARG A 131 9.11 -24.54 3.61
CA ARG A 131 10.19 -24.50 4.59
C ARG A 131 11.23 -23.45 4.20
N ARG A 132 11.56 -22.55 5.13
CA ARG A 132 12.49 -21.42 4.96
C ARG A 132 12.06 -20.37 3.90
N GLY A 133 10.81 -20.41 3.42
CA GLY A 133 10.27 -19.47 2.44
C GLY A 133 9.32 -18.44 3.06
N TRP A 134 9.26 -17.23 2.50
CA TRP A 134 8.42 -16.13 2.98
C TRP A 134 7.18 -15.99 2.08
N VAL A 135 6.30 -17.01 2.14
CA VAL A 135 5.09 -17.11 1.30
C VAL A 135 4.11 -15.98 1.60
N TRP A 136 3.89 -15.65 2.89
CA TRP A 136 3.02 -14.55 3.33
C TRP A 136 3.42 -13.22 2.69
N CYS A 137 4.69 -12.82 2.87
CA CYS A 137 5.22 -11.57 2.35
C CYS A 137 5.19 -11.51 0.82
N ARG A 138 5.23 -12.65 0.13
CA ARG A 138 5.21 -12.70 -1.35
C ARG A 138 3.80 -12.58 -1.93
N TYR A 139 2.80 -13.21 -1.31
CA TYR A 139 1.50 -13.44 -1.95
C TYR A 139 0.27 -12.89 -1.19
N LEU A 140 0.30 -12.86 0.14
CA LEU A 140 -0.90 -12.62 0.96
C LEU A 140 -0.86 -11.33 1.76
N CYS A 141 0.34 -10.84 2.12
CA CYS A 141 0.50 -9.63 2.91
C CYS A 141 -0.19 -8.44 2.22
N PRO A 142 -1.19 -7.78 2.87
CA PRO A 142 -1.98 -6.71 2.26
C PRO A 142 -1.12 -5.56 1.73
N VAL A 143 -0.05 -5.23 2.47
CA VAL A 143 0.86 -4.14 2.15
C VAL A 143 2.03 -4.55 1.23
N SER A 144 2.09 -5.81 0.80
CA SER A 144 3.22 -6.27 -0.03
C SER A 144 3.23 -5.64 -1.42
N LEU A 145 2.06 -5.48 -2.04
CA LEU A 145 1.94 -4.84 -3.35
C LEU A 145 2.26 -3.35 -3.25
N LEU A 146 1.78 -2.70 -2.19
CA LEU A 146 2.10 -1.33 -1.85
C LEU A 146 3.62 -1.09 -1.79
N PHE A 147 4.31 -1.85 -0.93
CA PHE A 147 5.76 -1.72 -0.77
C PHE A 147 6.52 -2.18 -2.01
N GLY A 148 6.01 -3.16 -2.75
CA GLY A 148 6.59 -3.60 -4.02
C GLY A 148 6.63 -2.47 -5.05
N VAL A 149 5.50 -1.79 -5.26
CA VAL A 149 5.39 -0.69 -6.22
C VAL A 149 6.26 0.49 -5.80
N PHE A 150 6.21 0.89 -4.52
CA PHE A 150 6.98 2.04 -4.04
C PHE A 150 8.48 1.76 -3.92
N SER A 151 8.90 0.51 -3.75
CA SER A 151 10.32 0.16 -3.80
C SER A 151 10.97 0.41 -5.16
N ARG A 152 10.17 0.50 -6.25
CA ARG A 152 10.66 0.93 -7.56
C ARG A 152 11.10 2.40 -7.57
N LEU A 153 10.56 3.21 -6.64
CA LEU A 153 11.02 4.57 -6.38
C LEU A 153 12.25 4.61 -5.45
N GLY A 154 12.59 3.50 -4.80
CA GLY A 154 13.67 3.42 -3.81
C GLY A 154 15.06 3.71 -4.37
N ALA A 155 15.88 4.45 -3.60
CA ALA A 155 17.26 4.78 -3.94
C ALA A 155 18.22 3.59 -3.76
N LEU A 156 18.09 2.84 -2.67
CA LEU A 156 18.89 1.64 -2.43
C LEU A 156 18.26 0.42 -3.10
N HIS A 157 19.07 -0.41 -3.74
CA HIS A 157 18.59 -1.62 -4.39
C HIS A 157 19.70 -2.67 -4.55
N PHE A 158 19.29 -3.94 -4.70
CA PHE A 158 20.22 -4.99 -5.14
C PHE A 158 20.23 -5.06 -6.65
N ARG A 159 21.43 -5.20 -7.21
CA ARG A 159 21.67 -5.39 -8.65
C ARG A 159 22.53 -6.61 -8.88
N VAL A 160 22.24 -7.32 -9.95
CA VAL A 160 23.07 -8.42 -10.47
C VAL A 160 24.05 -7.84 -11.48
N ASP A 161 25.33 -8.04 -11.23
CA ASP A 161 26.40 -7.87 -12.19
C ASP A 161 26.49 -9.13 -13.05
N HIS A 162 25.84 -9.07 -14.23
CA HIS A 162 25.82 -10.18 -15.16
C HIS A 162 27.21 -10.56 -15.67
N SER A 163 28.12 -9.59 -15.80
CA SER A 163 29.49 -9.88 -16.25
C SER A 163 30.25 -10.75 -15.24
N ARG A 164 30.14 -10.43 -13.94
CA ARG A 164 30.73 -11.25 -12.87
C ARG A 164 30.04 -12.59 -12.74
N LEU A 165 28.72 -12.64 -12.91
CA LEU A 165 27.97 -13.89 -12.86
C LEU A 165 28.37 -14.85 -13.98
N GLU A 166 28.62 -14.34 -15.19
CA GLU A 166 29.09 -15.12 -16.34
C GLU A 166 30.52 -15.63 -16.14
N CYS A 167 31.39 -14.82 -15.54
CA CYS A 167 32.77 -15.22 -15.23
C CYS A 167 32.90 -16.11 -13.98
N TRP A 168 31.84 -16.25 -13.18
CA TRP A 168 31.89 -17.01 -11.93
C TRP A 168 32.11 -18.50 -12.18
N ARG A 169 33.06 -19.09 -11.45
CA ARG A 169 33.32 -20.53 -11.45
C ARG A 169 33.05 -21.09 -10.05
N PRO A 170 32.29 -22.20 -9.92
CA PRO A 170 32.04 -22.80 -8.62
C PRO A 170 33.34 -23.30 -8.01
N SER A 171 33.57 -22.98 -6.74
CA SER A 171 34.64 -23.63 -5.98
C SER A 171 34.25 -25.08 -5.64
N PRO A 172 35.22 -25.99 -5.40
CA PRO A 172 34.93 -27.35 -4.99
C PRO A 172 34.05 -27.36 -3.72
N GLY A 173 32.83 -27.91 -3.82
CA GLY A 173 31.85 -27.94 -2.72
C GLY A 173 30.70 -26.92 -2.82
N GLU A 174 30.74 -25.98 -3.76
CA GLU A 174 29.63 -25.05 -4.02
C GLU A 174 28.62 -25.55 -5.06
N THR A 175 28.92 -26.65 -5.73
CA THR A 175 28.04 -27.32 -6.68
C THR A 175 26.78 -27.83 -5.96
N GLY A 176 25.60 -27.33 -6.37
CA GLY A 176 24.31 -27.73 -5.81
C GLY A 176 23.74 -26.83 -4.70
N ARG A 177 24.40 -25.73 -4.33
CA ARG A 177 23.80 -24.71 -3.44
C ARG A 177 22.59 -24.05 -4.12
N LYS A 178 21.41 -24.16 -3.49
CA LYS A 178 20.18 -23.47 -3.92
C LYS A 178 20.30 -21.96 -3.69
N ASP A 179 19.56 -21.19 -4.48
CA ASP A 179 19.44 -19.74 -4.32
C ASP A 179 19.00 -19.40 -2.88
N PRO A 180 19.69 -18.46 -2.20
CA PRO A 180 19.38 -18.10 -0.82
C PRO A 180 18.10 -17.25 -0.67
N CYS A 181 17.45 -16.86 -1.77
CA CYS A 181 16.34 -15.92 -1.76
C CYS A 181 15.08 -16.51 -1.10
N PRO A 182 14.62 -15.96 0.04
CA PRO A 182 13.47 -16.52 0.77
C PRO A 182 12.12 -16.29 0.08
N VAL A 183 12.07 -15.38 -0.91
CA VAL A 183 10.85 -15.03 -1.67
C VAL A 183 10.85 -15.58 -3.10
N PHE A 184 11.68 -16.61 -3.34
CA PHE A 184 11.69 -17.39 -4.58
C PHE A 184 12.00 -16.56 -5.84
N ILE A 185 12.84 -15.53 -5.71
CA ILE A 185 13.39 -14.83 -6.87
C ILE A 185 14.52 -15.68 -7.42
N TYR A 186 14.45 -15.99 -8.72
CA TYR A 186 15.57 -16.60 -9.43
C TYR A 186 16.65 -15.53 -9.62
N LEU A 187 17.71 -15.62 -8.82
CA LEU A 187 18.70 -14.55 -8.70
C LEU A 187 19.38 -14.18 -10.03
N PRO A 188 19.75 -15.13 -10.92
CA PRO A 188 20.38 -14.81 -12.21
C PRO A 188 19.56 -13.92 -13.15
N LYS A 189 18.22 -13.87 -12.98
CA LYS A 189 17.32 -13.05 -13.81
C LYS A 189 16.66 -11.91 -13.02
N MET A 190 17.22 -11.52 -11.89
CA MET A 190 16.65 -10.45 -11.07
C MET A 190 16.76 -9.08 -11.78
N ALA A 191 15.68 -8.67 -12.47
CA ALA A 191 15.58 -7.38 -13.17
C ALA A 191 14.87 -6.29 -12.35
N THR A 192 14.02 -6.67 -11.39
CA THR A 192 13.23 -5.72 -10.58
C THR A 192 13.40 -5.99 -9.09
N ASN A 193 13.33 -4.92 -8.29
CA ASN A 193 13.34 -5.01 -6.83
C ASN A 193 11.95 -5.13 -6.21
N ARG A 194 10.89 -5.16 -7.02
CA ARG A 194 9.49 -5.25 -6.58
C ARG A 194 9.27 -6.34 -5.51
N TYR A 195 9.78 -7.54 -5.76
CA TYR A 195 9.62 -8.66 -4.84
C TYR A 195 10.76 -8.80 -3.84
N CYS A 196 11.87 -8.08 -4.04
CA CYS A 196 13.03 -8.14 -3.18
C CYS A 196 12.71 -7.49 -1.84
N LEU A 197 12.73 -8.26 -0.76
CA LEU A 197 12.51 -7.75 0.60
C LEU A 197 13.74 -7.10 1.21
N MET A 198 14.83 -6.98 0.44
CA MET A 198 16.12 -6.46 0.88
C MET A 198 16.57 -7.08 2.21
N CYS A 199 16.55 -8.41 2.29
CA CYS A 199 16.94 -9.18 3.48
C CYS A 199 18.44 -9.55 3.52
N PHE A 200 19.23 -9.08 2.54
CA PHE A 200 20.69 -9.24 2.43
C PHE A 200 21.23 -10.68 2.32
N ARG A 201 20.38 -11.71 2.36
CA ARG A 201 20.82 -13.13 2.22
C ARG A 201 21.51 -13.46 0.89
N CYS A 202 21.23 -12.69 -0.15
CA CYS A 202 21.84 -12.84 -1.47
C CYS A 202 23.03 -11.90 -1.70
N ALA A 203 23.39 -11.05 -0.73
CA ALA A 203 24.53 -10.14 -0.87
C ALA A 203 25.82 -10.95 -1.06
N GLY A 204 26.62 -10.61 -2.08
CA GLY A 204 27.83 -11.34 -2.43
C GLY A 204 27.60 -12.72 -3.04
N TRP A 205 26.36 -13.10 -3.35
CA TRP A 205 26.09 -14.39 -4.01
C TRP A 205 26.83 -14.43 -5.36
N ARG A 206 27.76 -15.37 -5.50
CA ARG A 206 28.63 -15.56 -6.68
C ARG A 206 29.41 -14.30 -7.09
N ASP A 207 29.74 -13.43 -6.12
CA ASP A 207 30.35 -12.12 -6.33
C ASP A 207 29.63 -11.22 -7.36
N SER A 208 28.36 -11.53 -7.67
CA SER A 208 27.58 -10.84 -8.69
C SER A 208 26.51 -9.94 -8.10
N ILE A 209 26.06 -10.17 -6.87
CA ILE A 209 24.98 -9.38 -6.28
C ILE A 209 25.51 -8.37 -5.28
N HIS A 210 25.35 -7.09 -5.62
CA HIS A 210 25.84 -5.96 -4.83
C HIS A 210 24.71 -4.99 -4.48
N LEU A 211 24.86 -4.31 -3.36
CA LEU A 211 24.00 -3.19 -3.00
C LEU A 211 24.46 -1.96 -3.80
N GLY A 212 23.54 -1.36 -4.56
CA GLY A 212 23.80 -0.17 -5.36
C GLY A 212 22.88 0.98 -4.99
N LEU A 213 23.35 2.20 -5.22
CA LEU A 213 22.55 3.42 -5.14
C LEU A 213 22.09 3.80 -6.56
N ARG A 214 20.82 4.14 -6.70
CA ARG A 214 20.23 4.71 -7.92
C ARG A 214 19.44 5.96 -7.58
N ARG A 215 19.13 6.78 -8.57
CA ARG A 215 18.26 7.93 -8.37
C ARG A 215 16.84 7.45 -8.05
N PRO A 216 16.13 8.07 -7.10
CA PRO A 216 14.74 7.71 -6.84
C PRO A 216 13.88 7.73 -8.11
N GLY A 217 13.19 6.61 -8.38
CA GLY A 217 12.36 6.43 -9.58
C GLY A 217 13.09 6.02 -10.86
N GLU A 218 14.41 5.78 -10.81
CA GLU A 218 15.19 5.36 -11.98
C GLU A 218 14.77 3.98 -12.53
N GLU A 219 14.21 3.09 -11.69
CA GLU A 219 13.63 1.82 -12.16
C GLU A 219 12.45 2.06 -13.12
N LEU A 220 11.62 3.07 -12.83
CA LEU A 220 10.47 3.41 -13.65
C LEU A 220 10.88 4.01 -15.00
N LEU A 221 12.07 4.62 -15.08
CA LEU A 221 12.65 5.10 -16.34
C LEU A 221 13.13 3.95 -17.26
N HIS A 222 13.17 2.73 -16.75
CA HIS A 222 13.50 1.53 -17.51
C HIS A 222 12.35 0.50 -17.45
N ILE A 223 11.10 0.98 -17.35
CA ILE A 223 9.94 0.13 -17.10
C ILE A 223 9.70 -0.93 -18.17
N ASN A 224 10.17 -0.71 -19.41
CA ASN A 224 10.09 -1.67 -20.50
C ASN A 224 10.87 -2.97 -20.20
N THR A 225 11.90 -2.92 -19.35
CA THR A 225 12.73 -4.09 -18.98
C THR A 225 12.58 -4.48 -17.51
N ALA A 226 11.74 -3.77 -16.73
CA ALA A 226 11.60 -3.95 -15.28
C ALA A 226 10.36 -4.77 -14.89
N GLU A 227 9.95 -5.74 -15.72
CA GLU A 227 8.82 -6.65 -15.48
C GLU A 227 7.54 -5.92 -15.00
N PRO A 228 6.91 -5.10 -15.87
CA PRO A 228 5.70 -4.37 -15.52
C PRO A 228 4.54 -5.35 -15.27
N LEU A 229 3.68 -5.05 -14.28
CA LEU A 229 2.52 -5.88 -13.97
C LEU A 229 1.23 -5.06 -13.93
N PHE A 230 0.23 -5.54 -14.67
CA PHE A 230 -1.10 -4.95 -14.71
C PHE A 230 -1.72 -4.69 -13.32
N TRP A 231 -1.62 -5.65 -12.39
CA TRP A 231 -2.16 -5.50 -11.03
C TRP A 231 -1.50 -4.40 -10.21
N GLU A 232 -0.24 -4.02 -10.51
CA GLU A 232 0.38 -2.87 -9.86
C GLU A 232 -0.31 -1.57 -10.26
N ILE A 233 -0.78 -1.47 -11.51
CA ILE A 233 -1.47 -0.29 -12.02
C ILE A 233 -2.86 -0.15 -11.43
N ILE A 234 -3.63 -1.24 -11.41
CA ILE A 234 -4.94 -1.25 -10.75
C ILE A 234 -4.79 -0.91 -9.26
N PHE A 235 -3.74 -1.42 -8.62
CA PHE A 235 -3.44 -1.07 -7.24
C PHE A 235 -3.08 0.42 -7.08
N LEU A 236 -2.25 0.99 -7.96
CA LEU A 236 -1.89 2.41 -7.90
C LEU A 236 -3.12 3.31 -7.98
N PHE A 237 -4.05 2.99 -8.87
CA PHE A 237 -5.31 3.75 -9.01
C PHE A 237 -6.21 3.56 -7.78
N GLY A 238 -6.32 2.33 -7.29
CA GLY A 238 -7.06 2.05 -6.05
C GLY A 238 -6.45 2.72 -4.82
N ALA A 239 -5.13 2.79 -4.72
CA ALA A 239 -4.40 3.45 -3.64
C ALA A 239 -4.47 4.99 -3.70
N ILE A 240 -5.02 5.56 -4.77
CA ILE A 240 -5.43 6.97 -4.83
C ILE A 240 -6.86 7.11 -4.31
N GLY A 241 -7.79 6.29 -4.82
CA GLY A 241 -9.21 6.37 -4.47
C GLY A 241 -9.54 5.96 -3.03
N LEU A 242 -8.87 4.94 -2.49
CA LEU A 242 -9.17 4.39 -1.18
C LEU A 242 -8.83 5.38 -0.05
N PRO A 243 -7.63 6.00 0.02
CA PRO A 243 -7.37 7.05 1.01
C PRO A 243 -8.33 8.23 0.87
N LEU A 244 -8.60 8.69 -0.36
CA LEU A 244 -9.60 9.75 -0.58
C LEU A 244 -10.97 9.36 -0.01
N GLY A 245 -11.45 8.15 -0.30
CA GLY A 245 -12.70 7.64 0.27
C GLY A 245 -12.70 7.61 1.80
N VAL A 246 -11.59 7.19 2.42
CA VAL A 246 -11.39 7.16 3.88
C VAL A 246 -11.49 8.54 4.52
N PHE A 247 -11.01 9.60 3.86
CA PHE A 247 -11.09 10.95 4.46
C PHE A 247 -12.35 11.70 4.07
N HIS A 248 -12.92 11.42 2.90
CA HIS A 248 -14.15 12.06 2.47
C HIS A 248 -15.37 11.53 3.22
N TRP A 249 -15.44 10.26 3.62
CA TRP A 249 -16.68 9.76 4.26
C TRP A 249 -17.01 10.45 5.59
N THR A 250 -16.01 10.96 6.31
CA THR A 250 -16.21 11.67 7.58
C THR A 250 -16.69 13.11 7.42
N VAL A 251 -16.48 13.73 6.25
CA VAL A 251 -16.72 15.18 6.04
C VAL A 251 -17.62 15.50 4.85
N ASP A 252 -17.74 14.62 3.86
CA ASP A 252 -18.41 14.88 2.59
C ASP A 252 -19.94 14.72 2.71
N PRO A 253 -20.72 15.75 2.31
CA PRO A 253 -22.18 15.65 2.20
C PRO A 253 -22.68 14.48 1.33
N LEU A 254 -21.88 14.01 0.36
CA LEU A 254 -22.22 12.86 -0.48
C LEU A 254 -22.40 11.57 0.35
N PHE A 255 -21.61 11.39 1.40
CA PHE A 255 -21.75 10.24 2.29
C PHE A 255 -23.10 10.26 3.02
N GLN A 256 -23.53 11.42 3.51
CA GLN A 256 -24.82 11.57 4.17
C GLN A 256 -25.99 11.29 3.22
N ARG A 257 -25.91 11.77 1.97
CA ARG A 257 -26.91 11.45 0.93
C ARG A 257 -26.96 9.97 0.60
N LEU A 258 -25.81 9.33 0.47
CA LEU A 258 -25.73 7.88 0.26
C LEU A 258 -26.37 7.12 1.42
N LYS A 259 -26.01 7.45 2.66
CA LYS A 259 -26.55 6.82 3.87
C LYS A 259 -28.06 6.98 3.96
N GLN A 260 -28.58 8.18 3.69
CA GLN A 260 -30.02 8.44 3.66
C GLN A 260 -30.72 7.62 2.57
N GLY A 261 -30.15 7.56 1.37
CA GLY A 261 -30.71 6.77 0.26
C GLY A 261 -30.72 5.26 0.53
N LEU A 262 -29.64 4.72 1.11
CA LEU A 262 -29.57 3.33 1.54
C LEU A 262 -30.58 3.04 2.66
N GLY A 263 -30.73 3.97 3.61
CA GLY A 263 -31.73 3.88 4.67
C GLY A 263 -33.15 3.86 4.13
N SER A 264 -33.49 4.77 3.20
CA SER A 264 -34.82 4.81 2.58
C SER A 264 -35.12 3.55 1.76
N LEU A 265 -34.12 3.04 1.03
CA LEU A 265 -34.26 1.81 0.25
C LEU A 265 -34.46 0.59 1.16
N ALA A 266 -33.73 0.51 2.27
CA ALA A 266 -33.87 -0.55 3.25
C ALA A 266 -35.24 -0.55 3.90
N LEU A 267 -35.76 0.63 4.26
CA LEU A 267 -37.13 0.77 4.79
C LEU A 267 -38.18 0.33 3.75
N ALA A 268 -38.05 0.79 2.50
CA ALA A 268 -38.95 0.42 1.41
C ALA A 268 -38.93 -1.10 1.10
N SER A 269 -37.78 -1.74 1.31
CA SER A 269 -37.59 -3.18 1.08
C SER A 269 -37.93 -4.05 2.30
N GLY A 270 -38.45 -3.46 3.39
CA GLY A 270 -38.77 -4.17 4.63
C GLY A 270 -37.55 -4.62 5.46
N LEU A 271 -36.34 -4.19 5.10
CA LEU A 271 -35.06 -4.52 5.78
C LEU A 271 -34.67 -3.50 6.86
N GLY A 272 -35.54 -2.54 7.19
CA GLY A 272 -35.25 -1.47 8.15
C GLY A 272 -34.79 -1.98 9.52
N GLY A 273 -35.44 -3.02 10.06
CA GLY A 273 -35.06 -3.62 11.34
C GLY A 273 -33.67 -4.26 11.33
N LEU A 274 -33.30 -4.92 10.23
CA LEU A 274 -31.96 -5.50 10.07
C LEU A 274 -30.90 -4.40 9.94
N MET A 275 -31.17 -3.36 9.14
CA MET A 275 -30.22 -2.25 8.93
C MET A 275 -30.03 -1.38 10.17
N GLY A 276 -31.02 -1.32 11.05
CA GLY A 276 -30.93 -0.65 12.35
C GLY A 276 -30.24 -1.48 13.44
N SER A 277 -29.97 -2.76 13.21
CA SER A 277 -29.31 -3.62 14.20
C SER A 277 -27.81 -3.32 14.31
N SER A 278 -27.27 -3.40 15.52
CA SER A 278 -25.83 -3.34 15.77
C SER A 278 -25.19 -4.72 15.63
N ALA A 279 -23.89 -4.74 15.37
CA ALA A 279 -23.11 -5.96 15.30
C ALA A 279 -22.05 -6.00 16.42
N PRO A 280 -21.44 -7.16 16.71
CA PRO A 280 -20.37 -7.25 17.70
C PRO A 280 -19.16 -6.36 17.34
N TRP A 281 -18.42 -5.90 18.35
CA TRP A 281 -17.27 -5.00 18.22
C TRP A 281 -16.19 -5.48 17.22
N TRP A 282 -16.06 -6.80 17.03
CA TRP A 282 -15.10 -7.40 16.11
C TRP A 282 -15.53 -7.32 14.64
N LEU A 283 -16.79 -6.99 14.35
CA LEU A 283 -17.29 -6.79 12.99
C LEU A 283 -17.55 -5.31 12.70
N LEU A 284 -18.11 -4.62 13.68
CA LEU A 284 -18.54 -3.22 13.57
C LEU A 284 -18.36 -2.55 14.93
N SER A 285 -17.90 -1.30 14.95
CA SER A 285 -17.63 -0.56 16.18
C SER A 285 -18.85 -0.58 17.10
N ASN A 286 -18.69 -1.16 18.29
CA ASN A 286 -19.75 -1.33 19.26
C ASN A 286 -19.16 -1.21 20.66
N HIS A 287 -19.00 0.03 21.08
CA HIS A 287 -18.43 0.47 22.34
C HIS A 287 -19.44 1.40 23.05
N PRO A 288 -20.53 0.85 23.64
CA PRO A 288 -21.56 1.66 24.30
C PRO A 288 -21.00 2.49 25.45
N ASP A 289 -20.00 1.98 26.16
CA ASP A 289 -19.28 2.70 27.23
C ASP A 289 -18.49 3.93 26.70
N ALA A 290 -18.26 3.99 25.39
CA ALA A 290 -17.63 5.10 24.69
C ALA A 290 -18.61 6.02 23.97
N GLY A 291 -19.92 5.71 24.00
CA GLY A 291 -20.92 6.43 23.23
C GLY A 291 -20.84 6.17 21.72
N GLU A 292 -20.11 5.14 21.29
CA GLU A 292 -19.93 4.80 19.87
C GLU A 292 -20.55 3.43 19.58
N VAL A 293 -21.66 3.42 18.85
CA VAL A 293 -22.32 2.20 18.39
C VAL A 293 -22.70 2.40 16.94
N PHE A 294 -22.08 1.63 16.06
CA PHE A 294 -22.42 1.58 14.65
C PHE A 294 -23.49 0.52 14.39
N ASN A 295 -24.40 0.85 13.48
CA ASN A 295 -25.45 -0.03 13.01
C ASN A 295 -25.07 -0.61 11.65
N LEU A 296 -25.74 -1.67 11.22
CA LEU A 296 -25.45 -2.29 9.93
C LEU A 296 -25.55 -1.29 8.76
N LEU A 297 -26.46 -0.30 8.85
CA LEU A 297 -26.53 0.81 7.89
C LEU A 297 -25.22 1.61 7.81
N ASP A 298 -24.57 1.89 8.94
CA ASP A 298 -23.27 2.57 8.98
C ASP A 298 -22.22 1.74 8.26
N GLY A 299 -22.17 0.44 8.59
CA GLY A 299 -21.22 -0.48 7.98
C GLY A 299 -21.39 -0.63 6.47
N VAL A 300 -22.61 -0.79 5.99
CA VAL A 300 -22.92 -0.86 4.55
C VAL A 300 -22.61 0.47 3.88
N SER A 301 -22.95 1.60 4.49
CA SER A 301 -22.70 2.93 3.92
C SER A 301 -21.20 3.23 3.79
N ILE A 302 -20.42 3.00 4.85
CA ILE A 302 -18.96 3.18 4.85
C ILE A 302 -18.32 2.25 3.82
N GLY A 303 -18.66 0.95 3.86
CA GLY A 303 -18.13 -0.03 2.90
C GLY A 303 -18.45 0.35 1.45
N THR A 304 -19.68 0.77 1.17
CA THR A 304 -20.11 1.17 -0.17
C THR A 304 -19.41 2.45 -0.64
N PHE A 305 -19.25 3.43 0.24
CA PHE A 305 -18.58 4.68 -0.08
C PHE A 305 -17.09 4.46 -0.40
N LEU A 306 -16.37 3.71 0.44
CA LEU A 306 -14.95 3.41 0.24
C LEU A 306 -14.73 2.55 -1.02
N LEU A 307 -15.54 1.50 -1.22
CA LEU A 307 -15.46 0.69 -2.44
C LEU A 307 -15.82 1.52 -3.67
N GLY A 308 -16.85 2.36 -3.59
CA GLY A 308 -17.27 3.27 -4.65
C GLY A 308 -16.15 4.23 -5.04
N ALA A 309 -15.53 4.92 -4.08
CA ALA A 309 -14.39 5.81 -4.32
C ALA A 309 -13.20 5.07 -4.95
N THR A 310 -12.91 3.86 -4.48
CA THR A 310 -11.82 3.02 -5.01
C THR A 310 -12.10 2.59 -6.45
N LEU A 311 -13.29 2.08 -6.75
CA LEU A 311 -13.70 1.64 -8.08
C LEU A 311 -13.82 2.81 -9.06
N LEU A 312 -14.32 3.96 -8.60
CA LEU A 312 -14.40 5.18 -9.38
C LEU A 312 -13.00 5.66 -9.78
N ALA A 313 -12.05 5.70 -8.84
CA ALA A 313 -10.66 6.04 -9.13
C ALA A 313 -10.02 5.04 -10.11
N ILE A 314 -10.18 3.73 -9.88
CA ILE A 314 -9.69 2.68 -10.79
C ILE A 314 -10.26 2.89 -12.20
N GLY A 315 -11.58 3.08 -12.33
CA GLY A 315 -12.24 3.30 -13.61
C GLY A 315 -11.75 4.56 -14.31
N LEU A 316 -11.78 5.71 -13.61
CA LEU A 316 -11.40 7.01 -14.15
C LEU A 316 -9.95 7.04 -14.62
N PHE A 317 -9.00 6.62 -13.77
CA PHE A 317 -7.58 6.61 -14.15
C PHE A 317 -7.28 5.54 -15.19
N SER A 318 -8.01 4.42 -15.22
CA SER A 318 -7.92 3.46 -16.33
C SER A 318 -8.38 4.06 -17.65
N VAL A 319 -9.48 4.81 -17.67
CA VAL A 319 -9.95 5.50 -18.88
C VAL A 319 -8.93 6.54 -19.35
N LEU A 320 -8.44 7.40 -18.46
CA LEU A 320 -7.41 8.41 -18.81
C LEU A 320 -6.14 7.76 -19.34
N THR A 321 -5.67 6.70 -18.68
CA THR A 321 -4.50 5.92 -19.10
C THR A 321 -4.73 5.23 -20.44
N TRP A 322 -5.91 4.67 -20.67
CA TRP A 322 -6.28 4.07 -21.95
C TRP A 322 -6.32 5.09 -23.09
N VAL A 323 -6.84 6.30 -22.85
CA VAL A 323 -6.80 7.40 -23.83
C VAL A 323 -5.34 7.76 -24.14
N SER A 324 -4.47 7.91 -23.13
CA SER A 324 -3.04 8.14 -23.35
C SER A 324 -2.39 7.01 -24.15
N ALA A 325 -2.73 5.74 -23.90
CA ALA A 325 -2.22 4.61 -24.67
C ALA A 325 -2.62 4.69 -26.16
N ARG A 326 -3.89 5.03 -26.43
CA ARG A 326 -4.42 5.17 -27.80
C ARG A 326 -3.73 6.28 -28.59
N LEU A 327 -3.40 7.39 -27.93
CA LEU A 327 -2.68 8.51 -28.55
C LEU A 327 -1.22 8.18 -28.89
N LEU A 328 -0.64 7.14 -28.28
CA LEU A 328 0.73 6.68 -28.53
C LEU A 328 0.84 5.63 -29.64
N GLU A 329 -0.22 4.88 -29.94
CA GLU A 329 -0.18 3.76 -30.89
C GLU A 329 0.34 4.21 -32.27
N PRO A 330 1.50 3.70 -32.74
CA PRO A 330 1.96 3.93 -34.11
C PRO A 330 0.93 3.38 -35.09
N THR A 331 0.58 4.18 -36.10
CA THR A 331 -0.08 3.68 -37.31
C THR A 331 0.90 2.77 -38.03
N GLY A 332 0.92 1.47 -37.70
CA GLY A 332 1.64 0.44 -38.44
C GLY A 332 2.85 -0.25 -37.78
N ALA A 333 3.11 -0.10 -36.47
CA ALA A 333 4.18 -0.87 -35.80
C ALA A 333 3.66 -2.17 -35.16
N ALA A 334 4.42 -3.27 -35.31
CA ALA A 334 4.13 -4.55 -34.66
C ALA A 334 4.14 -4.40 -33.11
N PRO A 335 3.23 -5.08 -32.39
CA PRO A 335 2.66 -4.51 -31.19
C PRO A 335 3.38 -5.02 -29.93
N ALA A 336 3.94 -4.11 -29.13
CA ALA A 336 3.72 -4.28 -27.69
C ALA A 336 2.20 -4.31 -27.52
N GLY A 337 1.66 -5.39 -26.95
CA GLY A 337 0.21 -5.54 -26.82
C GLY A 337 -0.37 -4.30 -26.12
N ARG A 338 -1.55 -3.83 -26.52
CA ARG A 338 -2.19 -2.63 -25.95
C ARG A 338 -2.19 -2.63 -24.41
N GLN A 339 -2.37 -3.80 -23.81
CA GLN A 339 -2.30 -4.03 -22.37
C GLN A 339 -0.90 -3.73 -21.78
N GLU A 340 0.16 -4.04 -22.51
CA GLU A 340 1.54 -3.78 -22.11
C GLU A 340 1.85 -2.28 -22.11
N ILE A 341 1.47 -1.56 -23.18
CA ILE A 341 1.60 -0.10 -23.23
C ILE A 341 0.83 0.52 -22.07
N PHE A 342 -0.45 0.15 -21.91
CA PHE A 342 -1.29 0.58 -20.79
C PHE A 342 -0.60 0.35 -19.44
N THR A 343 0.00 -0.82 -19.24
CA THR A 343 0.69 -1.15 -18.00
C THR A 343 1.92 -0.26 -17.79
N ARG A 344 2.74 -0.06 -18.82
CA ARG A 344 3.95 0.79 -18.75
C ARG A 344 3.62 2.24 -18.43
N ILE A 345 2.59 2.81 -19.05
CA ILE A 345 2.13 4.18 -18.79
C ILE A 345 1.22 4.28 -17.55
N GLY A 346 0.78 3.18 -16.96
CA GLY A 346 0.05 3.22 -15.69
C GLY A 346 0.94 3.72 -14.54
N TYR A 347 2.25 3.45 -14.60
CA TYR A 347 3.21 3.87 -13.57
C TYR A 347 3.42 5.38 -13.51
N LEU A 348 2.86 6.16 -14.43
CA LEU A 348 2.88 7.62 -14.36
C LEU A 348 2.25 8.14 -13.06
N TYR A 349 1.26 7.42 -12.52
CA TYR A 349 0.60 7.76 -11.27
C TYR A 349 1.35 7.33 -10.00
N THR A 350 2.50 6.66 -10.12
CA THR A 350 3.24 6.11 -8.96
C THR A 350 3.57 7.17 -7.90
N PRO A 351 4.16 8.35 -8.24
CA PRO A 351 4.49 9.37 -7.24
C PRO A 351 3.25 9.98 -6.58
N LEU A 352 2.16 10.14 -7.34
CA LEU A 352 0.90 10.70 -6.81
C LEU A 352 0.15 9.72 -5.92
N SER A 353 0.17 8.43 -6.26
CA SER A 353 -0.37 7.37 -5.41
C SER A 353 0.40 7.29 -4.09
N LEU A 354 1.74 7.38 -4.13
CA LEU A 354 2.58 7.48 -2.95
C LEU A 354 2.25 8.73 -2.11
N ALA A 355 2.17 9.90 -2.74
CA ALA A 355 1.84 11.15 -2.05
C ALA A 355 0.45 11.09 -1.42
N SER A 356 -0.56 10.58 -2.12
CA SER A 356 -1.93 10.44 -1.61
C SER A 356 -1.98 9.52 -0.39
N LEU A 357 -1.30 8.36 -0.45
CA LEU A 357 -1.27 7.46 0.69
C LEU A 357 -0.50 8.05 1.87
N PHE A 358 0.66 8.67 1.61
CA PHE A 358 1.46 9.30 2.67
C PHE A 358 0.69 10.43 3.37
N LEU A 359 0.05 11.31 2.59
CA LEU A 359 -0.79 12.39 3.11
C LEU A 359 -1.92 11.82 3.97
N GLY A 360 -2.62 10.79 3.48
CA GLY A 360 -3.66 10.11 4.25
C GLY A 360 -3.15 9.54 5.58
N LEU A 361 -2.09 8.73 5.56
CA LEU A 361 -1.53 8.14 6.79
C LEU A 361 -0.99 9.21 7.75
N SER A 362 -0.46 10.32 7.24
CA SER A 362 0.05 11.42 8.04
C SER A 362 -1.06 12.32 8.63
N GLN A 363 -2.32 12.14 8.25
CA GLN A 363 -3.42 13.00 8.68
C GLN A 363 -3.60 12.98 10.21
N LEU A 364 -3.52 11.80 10.83
CA LEU A 364 -3.56 11.63 12.29
C LEU A 364 -2.36 12.32 12.95
N THR A 365 -1.17 12.22 12.35
CA THR A 365 0.06 12.86 12.84
C THR A 365 -0.07 14.37 12.87
N PHE A 366 -0.56 14.93 11.77
CA PHE A 366 -0.79 16.37 11.64
C PHE A 366 -1.92 16.85 12.54
N GLY A 367 -2.98 16.05 12.76
CA GLY A 367 -4.04 16.35 13.73
C GLY A 367 -3.49 16.45 15.15
N TYR A 368 -2.63 15.50 15.55
CA TYR A 368 -1.93 15.54 16.83
C TYR A 368 -0.96 16.72 16.94
N LEU A 369 -0.21 17.05 15.89
CA LEU A 369 0.66 18.24 15.91
C LEU A 369 -0.14 19.52 16.16
N LYS A 370 -1.31 19.67 15.52
CA LYS A 370 -2.22 20.80 15.76
C LYS A 370 -2.69 20.84 17.22
N SER A 371 -3.02 19.69 17.84
CA SER A 371 -3.47 19.65 19.25
C SER A 371 -2.36 19.99 20.26
N VAL A 372 -1.09 19.75 19.93
CA VAL A 372 0.07 20.10 20.77
C VAL A 372 0.56 21.55 20.52
N GLY A 373 -0.17 22.33 19.72
CA GLY A 373 0.11 23.75 19.49
C GLY A 373 0.99 24.05 18.27
N PHE A 374 1.21 23.09 17.37
CA PHE A 374 1.89 23.36 16.10
C PHE A 374 0.99 24.22 15.19
N PRO A 375 1.53 25.27 14.52
CA PRO A 375 0.71 26.18 13.73
C PRO A 375 -0.11 25.46 12.63
N GLY A 376 -1.42 25.71 12.62
CA GLY A 376 -2.33 25.13 11.61
C GLY A 376 -1.90 25.46 10.18
N LEU A 377 -1.56 26.73 9.93
CA LEU A 377 -1.09 27.20 8.63
C LEU A 377 0.16 26.44 8.16
N ALA A 378 1.13 26.18 9.05
CA ALA A 378 2.33 25.45 8.71
C ALA A 378 2.01 24.00 8.30
N THR A 379 1.05 23.37 8.99
CA THR A 379 0.56 22.02 8.64
C THR A 379 -0.04 21.98 7.24
N ASP A 380 -0.88 22.95 6.92
CA ASP A 380 -1.59 22.98 5.63
C ASP A 380 -0.62 23.31 4.49
N VAL A 381 0.36 24.20 4.72
CA VAL A 381 1.46 24.46 3.79
C VAL A 381 2.30 23.20 3.53
N ILE A 382 2.69 22.45 4.57
CA ILE A 382 3.46 21.22 4.42
C ILE A 382 2.69 20.19 3.58
N ARG A 383 1.39 19.99 3.86
CA ARG A 383 0.53 19.08 3.10
C ARG A 383 0.42 19.51 1.62
N GLY A 384 0.22 20.80 1.38
CA GLY A 384 0.20 21.38 0.03
C GLY A 384 1.53 21.18 -0.72
N LEU A 385 2.66 21.43 -0.05
CA LEU A 385 4.00 21.23 -0.63
C LEU A 385 4.25 19.76 -0.98
N LEU A 386 3.86 18.82 -0.12
CA LEU A 386 3.99 17.39 -0.40
C LEU A 386 3.13 16.95 -1.60
N LEU A 387 1.87 17.41 -1.66
CA LEU A 387 0.97 17.10 -2.78
C LEU A 387 1.48 17.68 -4.10
N THR A 388 1.92 18.94 -4.09
CA THR A 388 2.49 19.60 -5.27
C THR A 388 3.81 18.97 -5.70
N ALA A 389 4.70 18.60 -4.77
CA ALA A 389 5.92 17.87 -5.08
C ALA A 389 5.62 16.51 -5.74
N GLY A 390 4.65 15.76 -5.21
CA GLY A 390 4.19 14.51 -5.82
C GLY A 390 3.62 14.69 -7.22
N ALA A 391 2.83 15.74 -7.44
CA ALA A 391 2.29 16.11 -8.74
C ALA A 391 3.39 16.48 -9.75
N LEU A 392 4.33 17.34 -9.37
CA LEU A 392 5.46 17.74 -10.21
C LEU A 392 6.36 16.54 -10.54
N TRP A 393 6.61 15.66 -9.58
CA TRP A 393 7.40 14.45 -9.80
C TRP A 393 6.70 13.48 -10.77
N SER A 394 5.40 13.30 -10.61
CA SER A 394 4.55 12.52 -11.54
C SER A 394 4.63 13.08 -12.97
N LEU A 395 4.50 14.40 -13.14
CA LEU A 395 4.61 15.05 -14.46
C LEU A 395 6.03 14.94 -15.05
N HIS A 396 7.06 15.03 -14.22
CA HIS A 396 8.46 14.85 -14.65
C HIS A 396 8.71 13.44 -15.18
N LEU A 397 8.29 12.41 -14.42
CA LEU A 397 8.41 11.02 -14.83
C LEU A 397 7.55 10.73 -16.07
N ALA A 398 6.38 11.35 -16.19
CA ALA A 398 5.49 11.14 -17.33
C ALA A 398 6.10 11.49 -18.66
N ARG A 399 6.73 12.65 -18.78
CA ARG A 399 7.41 13.02 -20.03
C ARG A 399 8.51 12.03 -20.41
N ARG A 400 9.25 11.47 -19.45
CA ARG A 400 10.32 10.51 -19.72
C ARG A 400 9.78 9.14 -20.11
N ILE A 401 8.82 8.60 -19.37
CA ILE A 401 8.23 7.28 -19.63
C ILE A 401 7.48 7.26 -20.97
N LEU A 402 6.74 8.33 -21.31
CA LEU A 402 6.04 8.45 -22.58
C LEU A 402 7.03 8.48 -23.78
N ARG A 403 8.18 9.16 -23.64
CA ARG A 403 9.25 9.17 -24.67
C ARG A 403 9.89 7.80 -24.91
N LEU A 404 9.81 6.88 -23.96
CA LEU A 404 10.27 5.50 -24.15
C LEU A 404 9.33 4.68 -25.06
N GLN A 405 8.10 5.14 -25.26
CA GLN A 405 7.10 4.41 -26.05
C GLN A 405 7.04 4.89 -27.51
N THR A 406 7.49 6.12 -27.80
CA THR A 406 7.48 6.67 -29.16
C THR A 406 8.55 7.74 -29.35
N ALA A 407 9.11 7.81 -30.56
CA ALA A 407 10.04 8.86 -30.97
C ALA A 407 9.31 10.17 -31.37
N ASP A 408 8.00 10.13 -31.62
CA ASP A 408 7.21 11.30 -32.04
C ASP A 408 6.87 12.21 -30.85
N GLY A 409 7.55 13.35 -30.76
CA GLY A 409 7.35 14.33 -29.70
C GLY A 409 5.93 14.93 -29.63
N ARG A 410 5.20 14.98 -30.75
CA ARG A 410 3.80 15.48 -30.76
C ARG A 410 2.89 14.49 -30.04
N ARG A 411 3.04 13.20 -30.33
CA ARG A 411 2.27 12.14 -29.65
C ARG A 411 2.55 12.07 -28.15
N VAL A 412 3.81 12.25 -27.74
CA VAL A 412 4.15 12.37 -26.32
C VAL A 412 3.39 13.52 -25.65
N THR A 413 3.28 14.65 -26.35
CA THR A 413 2.58 15.84 -25.81
C THR A 413 1.08 15.60 -25.70
N PHE A 414 0.45 15.03 -26.73
CA PHE A 414 -0.97 14.67 -26.67
C PHE A 414 -1.26 13.60 -25.62
N ALA A 415 -0.42 12.57 -25.50
CA ALA A 415 -0.56 11.52 -24.50
C ALA A 415 -0.33 12.01 -23.06
N LEU A 416 0.31 13.18 -22.87
CA LEU A 416 0.48 13.80 -21.57
C LEU A 416 -0.79 14.50 -21.08
N LEU A 417 -1.68 14.96 -21.97
CA LEU A 417 -2.88 15.71 -21.60
C LEU A 417 -3.84 14.93 -20.68
N PRO A 418 -4.20 13.66 -20.96
CA PRO A 418 -5.04 12.88 -20.04
C PRO A 418 -4.38 12.64 -18.69
N HIS A 419 -3.04 12.52 -18.65
CA HIS A 419 -2.29 12.40 -17.39
C HIS A 419 -2.35 13.68 -16.58
N VAL A 420 -2.15 14.85 -17.21
CA VAL A 420 -2.29 16.17 -16.56
C VAL A 420 -3.69 16.34 -15.99
N ALA A 421 -4.73 15.96 -16.75
CA ALA A 421 -6.10 15.97 -16.25
C ALA A 421 -6.26 15.07 -15.01
N GLY A 422 -5.69 13.87 -15.03
CA GLY A 422 -5.66 12.97 -13.87
C GLY A 422 -4.96 13.58 -12.65
N VAL A 423 -3.80 14.22 -12.84
CA VAL A 423 -3.09 14.95 -11.78
C VAL A 423 -3.96 16.05 -11.18
N MET A 424 -4.60 16.87 -12.03
CA MET A 424 -5.47 17.96 -11.59
C MET A 424 -6.67 17.45 -10.80
N LEU A 425 -7.29 16.33 -11.22
CA LEU A 425 -8.40 15.70 -10.51
C LEU A 425 -8.00 15.20 -9.12
N ILE A 426 -6.81 14.57 -8.99
CA ILE A 426 -6.30 14.11 -7.69
C ILE A 426 -6.05 15.30 -6.77
N VAL A 427 -5.41 16.36 -7.27
CA VAL A 427 -5.16 17.56 -6.49
C VAL A 427 -6.47 18.21 -6.05
N ALA A 428 -7.43 18.35 -6.96
CA ALA A 428 -8.75 18.89 -6.67
C ALA A 428 -9.51 18.05 -5.63
N ALA A 429 -9.38 16.73 -5.63
CA ALA A 429 -10.00 15.85 -4.65
C ALA A 429 -9.40 16.00 -3.23
N TRP A 430 -8.12 16.35 -3.12
CA TRP A 430 -7.46 16.57 -1.82
C TRP A 430 -7.68 17.97 -1.25
N VAL A 431 -7.91 18.99 -2.09
CA VAL A 431 -8.10 20.38 -1.64
C VAL A 431 -9.20 20.54 -0.59
N PRO A 432 -10.42 19.95 -0.76
CA PRO A 432 -11.45 20.03 0.27
C PRO A 432 -11.00 19.47 1.62
N VAL A 433 -10.32 18.32 1.61
CA VAL A 433 -9.85 17.63 2.82
C VAL A 433 -8.79 18.44 3.59
N PHE A 434 -8.06 19.32 2.92
CA PHE A 434 -6.99 20.11 3.54
C PHE A 434 -7.42 21.50 3.97
N TYR A 435 -8.32 22.14 3.22
CA TYR A 435 -8.57 23.58 3.35
C TYR A 435 -10.03 23.95 3.57
N LEU A 436 -10.98 23.06 3.25
CA LEU A 436 -12.41 23.36 3.38
C LEU A 436 -13.03 22.73 4.63
N TRP A 437 -12.50 21.57 5.04
CA TRP A 437 -12.89 20.80 6.21
C TRP A 437 -11.70 20.66 7.15
#